data_AF-A0A6H5HBM3-F1
#
_entry.id   AF-A0A6H5HBM3-F1
#
_cell.length_a   1.000
_cell.length_b   1.000
_cell.length_c   1.000
_cell.angle_alpha   90.00
_cell.angle_beta   90.00
_cell.angle_gamma   90.00
#
_symmetry.space_group_name_H-M   'P 1'
#
loop_
_entity.id
_entity.type
_entity.pdbx_description
1 polymer ?
#
loop_
_entity_poly.entity_id
_entity_poly.type
_entity_poly.pdbx_seq_one_letter_code
_entity_poly.pdbx_strand_id
1 'polypeptide(L)'
;LGSPTWRTFATLALNFMAARARTSNARDRLALTVDYGPSGSVFFEVLVSQCLTRRGLSECTTGRMRSMCGRMQSNRGLAGLSQSAQLMQKFAWRAIDYAFPSEAQRMQAMQDGFYIPENNLPVGIEIWKNKLFISVPRWTDKGVPSTLNYIPLDVAYSTSPKLNPYPDWATNEQGNCNGITTTYRIRVDECDRLWVLDSGTVGIGKNFCMDSSQ
;
A
#
# COMPACT_ATOMS: atom_id res chain seq x y z
N LEU A 1 -0.60 -6.86 24.83
CA LEU A 1 -0.56 -6.68 23.36
C LEU A 1 0.86 -6.33 22.89
N GLY A 2 1.85 -7.16 23.23
CA GLY A 2 3.27 -6.93 22.93
C GLY A 2 4.05 -8.21 22.69
N SER A 3 3.40 -9.26 22.17
CA SER A 3 4.12 -10.49 21.85
C SER A 3 4.98 -10.27 20.58
N PRO A 4 6.27 -10.65 20.61
CA PRO A 4 7.17 -10.57 19.45
C PRO A 4 6.62 -11.26 18.21
N THR A 5 5.71 -12.22 18.38
CA THR A 5 5.08 -13.00 17.32
C THR A 5 4.28 -12.14 16.34
N TRP A 6 3.49 -11.16 16.80
CA TRP A 6 2.63 -10.39 15.89
C TRP A 6 3.41 -9.52 14.91
N ARG A 7 4.43 -8.81 15.44
CA ARG A 7 5.35 -8.02 14.62
C ARG A 7 6.05 -8.90 13.60
N THR A 8 6.51 -10.09 13.98
CA THR A 8 7.15 -11.04 13.07
C THR A 8 6.21 -11.62 12.01
N PHE A 9 4.95 -11.93 12.35
CA PHE A 9 3.96 -12.43 11.40
C PHE A 9 3.51 -11.38 10.38
N ALA A 10 3.20 -10.16 10.83
CA ALA A 10 2.92 -9.04 9.94
C ALA A 10 4.13 -8.74 9.03
N THR A 11 5.35 -8.88 9.58
CA THR A 11 6.60 -8.70 8.83
C THR A 11 6.82 -9.76 7.76
N LEU A 12 6.55 -11.03 8.05
CA LEU A 12 6.63 -12.09 7.04
C LEU A 12 5.55 -11.93 5.97
N ALA A 13 4.33 -11.53 6.32
CA ALA A 13 3.26 -11.30 5.36
C ALA A 13 3.54 -10.11 4.42
N LEU A 14 4.10 -9.00 4.95
CA LEU A 14 4.44 -7.81 4.17
C LEU A 14 5.61 -8.03 3.20
N ASN A 15 6.61 -8.85 3.57
CA ASN A 15 7.72 -9.18 2.68
C ASN A 15 7.28 -9.89 1.37
N PHE A 16 6.11 -10.54 1.35
CA PHE A 16 5.53 -11.14 0.15
C PHE A 16 4.50 -10.25 -0.56
N MET A 17 4.11 -9.11 0.03
CA MET A 17 3.09 -8.19 -0.51
C MET A 17 3.71 -6.90 -1.05
N ALA A 18 4.65 -7.02 -2.00
CA ALA A 18 5.01 -5.86 -2.81
C ALA A 18 3.81 -5.46 -3.69
N ALA A 19 3.08 -4.41 -3.30
CA ALA A 19 2.01 -3.86 -4.12
C ALA A 19 2.60 -3.04 -5.27
N ARG A 20 1.96 -3.08 -6.45
CA ARG A 20 2.40 -2.35 -7.64
C ARG A 20 1.22 -1.67 -8.29
N ALA A 21 1.39 -0.39 -8.62
CA ALA A 21 0.44 0.40 -9.40
C ALA A 21 1.07 0.86 -10.71
N ARG A 22 0.24 1.09 -11.74
CA ARG A 22 0.68 1.69 -13.00
C ARG A 22 0.32 3.17 -13.00
N THR A 23 1.24 4.01 -13.47
CA THR A 23 0.91 5.42 -13.71
C THR A 23 0.28 5.60 -15.09
N SER A 24 -0.25 6.80 -15.37
CA SER A 24 -0.71 7.19 -16.72
C SER A 24 0.40 7.12 -17.76
N ASN A 25 1.66 7.30 -17.35
CA ASN A 25 2.82 6.99 -18.18
C ASN A 25 3.09 5.49 -18.09
N ALA A 26 2.84 4.75 -19.18
CA ALA A 26 3.00 3.29 -19.24
C ALA A 26 4.41 2.78 -18.88
N ARG A 27 5.40 3.67 -18.82
CA ARG A 27 6.79 3.37 -18.44
C ARG A 27 7.05 3.46 -16.94
N ASP A 28 6.27 4.23 -16.20
CA ASP A 28 6.48 4.41 -14.77
C ASP A 28 5.59 3.45 -13.99
N ARG A 29 6.21 2.73 -13.05
CA ARG A 29 5.54 1.83 -12.12
C ARG A 29 5.80 2.31 -10.70
N LEU A 30 4.74 2.35 -9.89
CA LEU A 30 4.89 2.50 -8.45
C LEU A 30 4.97 1.13 -7.80
N ALA A 31 5.82 1.04 -6.77
CA ALA A 31 5.86 -0.08 -5.86
C ALA A 31 5.73 0.43 -4.43
N LEU A 32 4.91 -0.24 -3.62
CA LEU A 32 4.95 -0.09 -2.17
C LEU A 32 5.95 -1.10 -1.63
N THR A 33 6.97 -0.61 -0.92
CA THR A 33 7.96 -1.43 -0.23
C THR A 33 7.89 -1.18 1.28
N VAL A 34 8.30 -2.19 2.04
CA VAL A 34 8.42 -2.12 3.49
C VAL A 34 9.85 -2.45 3.84
N ASP A 35 10.53 -1.50 4.48
CA ASP A 35 11.93 -1.62 4.88
C ASP A 35 12.05 -1.66 6.41
N TYR A 36 12.99 -2.46 6.89
CA TYR A 36 13.23 -2.65 8.32
C TYR A 36 14.57 -2.04 8.70
N GLY A 37 14.52 -1.03 9.58
CA GLY A 37 15.70 -0.40 10.13
C GLY A 37 16.37 -1.25 11.21
N PRO A 38 17.66 -1.02 11.48
CA PRO A 38 18.46 -1.80 12.43
C PRO A 38 17.95 -1.80 13.88
N SER A 39 17.06 -0.87 14.25
CA SER A 39 16.41 -0.79 15.56
C SER A 39 15.02 -1.43 15.62
N GLY A 40 14.61 -2.16 14.57
CA GLY A 40 13.24 -2.68 14.44
C GLY A 40 12.22 -1.61 14.03
N SER A 41 12.69 -0.45 13.57
CA SER A 41 11.83 0.57 12.94
C SER A 41 11.32 0.05 11.60
N VAL A 42 10.04 0.26 11.31
CA VAL A 42 9.44 -0.07 10.02
C VAL A 42 9.29 1.21 9.21
N PHE A 43 9.71 1.17 7.95
CA PHE A 43 9.57 2.25 6.99
C PHE A 43 8.71 1.75 5.83
N PHE A 44 7.73 2.55 5.43
CA PHE A 44 6.93 2.30 4.23
C PHE A 44 7.39 3.27 3.17
N GLU A 45 7.67 2.78 1.96
CA GLU A 45 8.12 3.64 0.87
C GLU A 45 7.29 3.36 -0.39
N VAL A 46 6.91 4.44 -1.08
CA VAL A 46 6.39 4.36 -2.43
C VAL A 46 7.51 4.74 -3.38
N LEU A 47 8.00 3.74 -4.10
CA LEU A 47 9.08 3.86 -5.06
C LEU A 47 8.53 4.00 -6.47
N VAL A 48 9.10 4.90 -7.26
CA VAL A 48 8.83 5.06 -8.69
C VAL A 48 10.00 4.47 -9.47
N SER A 49 9.74 3.49 -10.32
CA SER A 49 10.70 3.05 -11.33
C SER A 49 10.64 4.01 -12.51
N GLN A 50 11.67 4.82 -12.72
CA GLN A 50 11.82 5.58 -13.97
C GLN A 50 12.64 4.77 -14.97
N CYS A 51 12.05 4.50 -16.13
CA CYS A 51 12.79 3.93 -17.24
C CYS A 51 13.47 5.04 -18.04
N LEU A 52 14.77 5.24 -17.81
CA LEU A 52 15.58 6.15 -18.62
C LEU A 52 15.56 5.67 -20.08
N THR A 53 14.91 6.44 -20.94
CA THR A 53 14.81 6.12 -22.37
C THR A 53 16.08 6.61 -23.06
N ARG A 54 16.99 5.72 -23.47
CA ARG A 54 17.90 6.05 -24.58
C ARG A 54 17.23 5.67 -25.90
N ARG A 55 17.42 6.53 -26.90
CA ARG A 55 16.84 6.41 -28.25
C ARG A 55 16.89 4.97 -28.76
N GLY A 56 15.73 4.34 -28.95
CA GLY A 56 15.57 3.24 -29.90
C GLY A 56 15.19 1.84 -29.41
N LEU A 57 15.24 1.51 -28.11
CA LEU A 57 14.85 0.17 -27.63
C LEU A 57 14.13 0.28 -26.27
N SER A 58 12.85 -0.05 -26.23
CA SER A 58 12.03 -0.01 -25.01
C SER A 58 11.66 -1.42 -24.54
N GLU A 59 12.48 -1.99 -23.65
CA GLU A 59 12.04 -3.07 -22.76
C GLU A 59 12.54 -2.79 -21.34
N CYS A 60 11.64 -2.35 -20.48
CA CYS A 60 11.81 -2.44 -19.04
C CYS A 60 11.15 -3.73 -18.56
N THR A 61 11.90 -4.83 -18.64
CA THR A 61 11.47 -6.09 -18.05
C THR A 61 11.52 -5.97 -16.54
N THR A 62 10.35 -5.84 -15.93
CA THR A 62 10.21 -6.08 -14.50
C THR A 62 10.50 -7.56 -14.27
N GLY A 63 11.59 -7.86 -13.55
CA GLY A 63 12.04 -9.23 -13.27
C GLY A 63 10.88 -10.11 -12.81
N ARG A 64 10.42 -10.97 -13.70
CA ARG A 64 9.61 -12.15 -13.38
C ARG A 64 10.64 -13.24 -13.20
N MET A 65 10.85 -13.74 -11.98
CA MET A 65 11.51 -15.03 -11.78
C MET A 65 10.64 -16.07 -12.51
N ARG A 66 10.96 -16.34 -13.77
CA ARG A 66 10.51 -17.56 -14.43
C ARG A 66 11.55 -18.61 -14.09
N SER A 67 11.08 -19.66 -13.43
CA SER A 67 11.70 -20.99 -13.40
C SER A 67 12.40 -21.26 -14.74
N MET A 68 13.70 -21.53 -14.67
CA MET A 68 14.44 -22.03 -15.81
C MET A 68 13.93 -23.43 -16.14
N CYS A 69 13.29 -23.58 -17.29
CA CYS A 69 13.25 -24.86 -18.01
C CYS A 69 13.85 -24.58 -19.39
N GLY A 70 14.97 -25.25 -19.69
CA GLY A 70 15.94 -24.80 -20.68
C GLY A 70 15.60 -25.09 -22.14
N ARG A 71 16.36 -24.42 -23.04
CA ARG A 71 17.03 -25.06 -24.18
C ARG A 71 18.12 -24.12 -24.73
N MET A 72 19.33 -24.64 -24.86
CA MET A 72 20.48 -24.01 -25.53
C MET A 72 20.14 -23.68 -26.99
N GLN A 73 20.43 -22.45 -27.43
CA GLN A 73 20.94 -22.18 -28.79
C GLN A 73 22.00 -21.05 -28.76
N SER A 74 23.22 -21.46 -29.07
CA SER A 74 24.34 -20.82 -29.78
C SER A 74 24.49 -19.28 -29.82
N ASN A 75 25.58 -18.83 -29.18
CA ASN A 75 26.51 -17.74 -29.54
C ASN A 75 26.06 -16.63 -30.50
N ARG A 76 25.90 -15.42 -29.94
CA ARG A 76 26.72 -14.22 -30.24
C ARG A 76 26.67 -13.30 -29.02
N GLY A 77 27.84 -12.82 -28.59
CA GLY A 77 27.97 -11.96 -27.43
C GLY A 77 27.17 -10.66 -27.57
N LEU A 78 26.05 -10.59 -26.88
CA LEU A 78 25.48 -9.35 -26.38
C LEU A 78 25.57 -9.48 -24.87
N ALA A 79 26.60 -8.87 -24.28
CA ALA A 79 26.55 -8.53 -22.87
C ALA A 79 25.35 -7.58 -22.70
N GLY A 80 24.18 -8.14 -22.45
CA GLY A 80 22.99 -7.38 -22.09
C GLY A 80 23.31 -6.65 -20.80
N LEU A 81 23.63 -5.36 -20.92
CA LEU A 81 23.67 -4.45 -19.79
C LEU A 81 22.24 -4.40 -19.26
N SER A 82 21.93 -5.23 -18.26
CA SER A 82 20.77 -5.06 -17.41
C SER A 82 20.95 -3.74 -16.67
N GLN A 83 20.49 -2.66 -17.29
CA GLN A 83 20.46 -1.35 -16.65
C GLN A 83 19.48 -1.46 -15.48
N SER A 84 19.99 -1.39 -14.25
CA SER A 84 19.15 -1.40 -13.07
C SER A 84 18.17 -0.24 -13.18
N ALA A 85 16.87 -0.54 -13.17
CA ALA A 85 15.86 0.49 -13.04
C ALA A 85 16.14 1.25 -11.73
N GLN A 86 16.40 2.55 -11.80
CA GLN A 86 16.56 3.37 -10.61
C GLN A 86 15.19 3.57 -9.99
N LEU A 87 15.03 3.09 -8.77
CA LEU A 87 13.85 3.32 -7.95
C LEU A 87 14.07 4.64 -7.20
N MET A 88 13.20 5.62 -7.44
CA MET A 88 13.20 6.87 -6.69
C MET A 88 12.07 6.87 -5.68
N GLN A 89 12.41 7.16 -4.43
CA GLN A 89 11.44 7.31 -3.36
C GLN A 89 10.57 8.55 -3.60
N LYS A 90 9.26 8.34 -3.72
CA LYS A 90 8.27 9.41 -3.89
C LYS A 90 7.66 9.83 -2.57
N PHE A 91 7.29 8.85 -1.74
CA PHE A 91 6.77 9.05 -0.40
C PHE A 91 7.40 8.04 0.53
N ALA A 92 7.57 8.40 1.80
CA ALA A 92 7.95 7.47 2.83
C ALA A 92 7.32 7.80 4.18
N TRP A 93 7.06 6.77 4.97
CA TRP A 93 6.47 6.89 6.30
C TRP A 93 7.23 6.04 7.30
N ARG A 94 7.55 6.63 8.45
CA ARG A 94 7.92 5.88 9.66
C ARG A 94 6.69 5.36 10.40
N ALA A 95 5.61 6.13 10.30
CA ALA A 95 4.30 5.79 10.82
C ALA A 95 3.26 6.43 9.89
N ILE A 96 2.22 5.68 9.54
CA ILE A 96 1.09 6.21 8.80
C ILE A 96 0.30 7.13 9.71
N ASP A 97 -0.06 8.31 9.20
CA ASP A 97 -0.92 9.28 9.87
C ASP A 97 -2.07 9.70 8.96
N TYR A 98 -3.17 10.17 9.55
CA TYR A 98 -4.39 10.49 8.83
C TYR A 98 -4.70 11.99 8.89
N ALA A 99 -5.41 12.48 7.88
CA ALA A 99 -5.88 13.85 7.79
C ALA A 99 -7.11 14.06 8.70
N PHE A 100 -6.93 13.84 10.01
CA PHE A 100 -7.96 14.13 11.01
C PHE A 100 -8.42 15.59 10.89
N PRO A 101 -9.71 15.90 11.14
CA PRO A 101 -10.21 17.26 10.98
C PRO A 101 -9.55 18.27 11.93
N SER A 102 -9.02 17.81 13.07
CA SER A 102 -8.19 18.61 13.98
C SER A 102 -7.17 17.78 14.74
N GLU A 103 -6.12 18.42 15.26
CA GLU A 103 -5.14 17.74 16.13
C GLU A 103 -5.76 17.24 17.43
N ALA A 104 -6.75 17.96 17.99
CA ALA A 104 -7.47 17.52 19.17
C ALA A 104 -8.19 16.17 18.92
N GLN A 105 -8.85 16.02 17.78
CA GLN A 105 -9.49 14.76 17.40
C GLN A 105 -8.48 13.65 17.12
N ARG A 106 -7.33 13.98 16.54
CA ARG A 106 -6.22 13.03 16.38
C ARG A 106 -5.73 12.52 17.74
N MET A 107 -5.49 13.42 18.70
CA MET A 107 -5.07 13.05 20.05
C MET A 107 -6.14 12.22 20.78
N GLN A 108 -7.41 12.60 20.67
CA GLN A 108 -8.52 11.84 21.23
C GLN A 108 -8.59 10.42 20.64
N ALA A 109 -8.48 10.29 19.31
CA ALA A 109 -8.45 9.00 18.64
C ALA A 109 -7.27 8.12 19.12
N MET A 110 -6.13 8.72 19.44
CA MET A 110 -5.00 8.00 20.05
C MET A 110 -5.30 7.54 21.48
N GLN A 111 -5.91 8.40 22.29
CA GLN A 111 -6.28 8.08 23.68
C GLN A 111 -7.32 6.97 23.76
N ASP A 112 -8.33 7.01 22.88
CA ASP A 112 -9.41 6.02 22.83
C ASP A 112 -8.99 4.70 22.16
N GLY A 113 -7.80 4.68 21.54
CA GLY A 113 -7.28 3.54 20.79
C GLY A 113 -7.92 3.36 19.40
N PHE A 114 -8.70 4.32 18.92
CA PHE A 114 -9.16 4.35 17.52
C PHE A 114 -8.00 4.51 16.53
N TYR A 115 -6.92 5.15 16.96
CA TYR A 115 -5.70 5.33 16.19
C TYR A 115 -4.46 4.90 16.98
N ILE A 116 -3.78 3.85 16.51
CA ILE A 116 -2.53 3.35 17.06
C ILE A 116 -1.55 3.28 15.89
N PRO A 117 -0.59 4.21 15.77
CA PRO A 117 0.28 4.33 14.59
C PRO A 117 0.92 3.01 14.15
N GLU A 118 1.32 2.17 15.11
CA GLU A 118 1.98 0.88 14.88
C GLU A 118 1.09 -0.18 14.21
N ASN A 119 -0.24 -0.03 14.29
CA ASN A 119 -1.19 -0.95 13.68
C ASN A 119 -1.49 -0.60 12.21
N ASN A 120 -1.00 0.53 11.70
CA ASN A 120 -1.35 1.05 10.38
C ASN A 120 -0.32 0.64 9.34
N LEU A 121 -0.49 -0.56 8.79
CA LEU A 121 0.41 -1.17 7.82
C LEU A 121 -0.24 -1.13 6.42
N PRO A 122 0.25 -0.29 5.49
CA PRO A 122 -0.28 -0.26 4.13
C PRO A 122 0.13 -1.52 3.36
N VAL A 123 -0.78 -2.06 2.55
CA VAL A 123 -0.55 -3.31 1.78
C VAL A 123 -0.91 -3.23 0.30
N GLY A 124 -1.59 -2.16 -0.11
CA GLY A 124 -2.11 -2.02 -1.46
C GLY A 124 -2.04 -0.57 -1.90
N ILE A 125 -1.67 -0.37 -3.16
CA ILE A 125 -1.64 0.95 -3.80
C ILE A 125 -2.27 0.87 -5.18
N GLU A 126 -2.93 1.94 -5.60
CA GLU A 126 -3.44 2.10 -6.96
C GLU A 126 -3.46 3.58 -7.34
N ILE A 127 -3.20 3.90 -8.61
CA ILE A 127 -3.27 5.27 -9.09
C ILE A 127 -4.50 5.46 -9.96
N TRP A 128 -5.20 6.57 -9.75
CA TRP A 128 -6.19 7.05 -10.68
C TRP A 128 -6.19 8.56 -10.72
N LYS A 129 -6.00 9.12 -11.91
CA LYS A 129 -5.92 10.57 -12.13
C LYS A 129 -4.91 11.21 -11.17
N ASN A 130 -5.38 12.12 -10.31
CA ASN A 130 -4.59 12.83 -9.31
C ASN A 130 -4.63 12.18 -7.92
N LYS A 131 -4.99 10.89 -7.80
CA LYS A 131 -5.06 10.19 -6.51
C LYS A 131 -4.17 8.95 -6.51
N LEU A 132 -3.36 8.82 -5.47
CA LEU A 132 -2.75 7.56 -5.06
C LEU A 132 -3.61 6.97 -3.95
N PHE A 133 -4.38 5.93 -4.29
CA PHE A 133 -5.11 5.14 -3.32
C PHE A 133 -4.16 4.23 -2.55
N ILE A 134 -4.43 4.08 -1.26
CA ILE A 134 -3.64 3.28 -0.32
C ILE A 134 -4.62 2.53 0.59
N SER A 135 -4.46 1.20 0.68
CA SER A 135 -5.23 0.37 1.59
C SER A 135 -4.43 0.02 2.85
N VAL A 136 -5.09 0.14 4.00
CA VAL A 136 -4.56 -0.17 5.34
C VAL A 136 -5.52 -1.17 6.02
N PRO A 137 -5.23 -2.47 6.04
CA PRO A 137 -6.15 -3.48 6.57
C PRO A 137 -6.30 -3.38 8.10
N ARG A 138 -7.49 -3.69 8.63
CA ARG A 138 -7.73 -3.77 10.09
C ARG A 138 -7.40 -5.16 10.63
N TRP A 139 -6.12 -5.49 10.73
CA TRP A 139 -5.67 -6.79 11.28
C TRP A 139 -5.79 -6.89 12.81
N THR A 140 -5.90 -5.75 13.47
CA THR A 140 -6.22 -5.63 14.89
C THR A 140 -7.63 -5.08 15.04
N ASP A 141 -8.24 -5.34 16.19
CA ASP A 141 -9.57 -4.85 16.56
C ASP A 141 -9.61 -3.34 16.84
N LYS A 142 -8.44 -2.69 16.90
CA LYS A 142 -8.29 -1.27 17.22
C LYS A 142 -7.15 -0.64 16.43
N GLY A 143 -7.18 0.69 16.33
CA GLY A 143 -6.04 1.49 15.95
C GLY A 143 -5.91 1.82 14.47
N VAL A 144 -6.81 1.36 13.61
CA VAL A 144 -6.84 1.68 12.17
C VAL A 144 -8.11 2.50 11.86
N PRO A 145 -7.99 3.85 11.82
CA PRO A 145 -9.14 4.74 11.65
C PRO A 145 -9.86 4.55 10.32
N SER A 146 -9.12 4.32 9.23
CA SER A 146 -9.68 4.20 7.89
C SER A 146 -8.90 3.20 7.05
N THR A 147 -9.63 2.29 6.38
CA THR A 147 -9.01 1.17 5.67
C THR A 147 -8.76 1.46 4.20
N LEU A 148 -9.57 2.32 3.58
CA LEU A 148 -9.37 2.79 2.21
C LEU A 148 -9.10 4.29 2.22
N ASN A 149 -7.95 4.67 1.66
CA ASN A 149 -7.47 6.04 1.73
C ASN A 149 -6.90 6.49 0.40
N TYR A 150 -6.64 7.79 0.28
CA TYR A 150 -5.88 8.35 -0.81
C TYR A 150 -5.00 9.52 -0.39
N ILE A 151 -4.04 9.81 -1.26
CA ILE A 151 -3.22 11.02 -1.22
C ILE A 151 -3.38 11.71 -2.58
N PRO A 152 -3.72 13.00 -2.62
CA PRO A 152 -3.63 13.80 -3.84
C PRO A 152 -2.22 13.72 -4.45
N LEU A 153 -2.09 13.86 -5.76
CA LEU A 153 -0.81 13.86 -6.48
C LEU A 153 -0.50 15.20 -7.13
N ASP A 154 -1.45 16.12 -7.09
CA ASP A 154 -1.44 17.46 -7.69
C ASP A 154 -1.03 18.57 -6.72
N VAL A 155 -0.76 18.24 -5.45
CA VAL A 155 -0.23 19.20 -4.47
C VAL A 155 1.16 18.80 -3.99
N ALA A 156 1.96 19.79 -3.60
CA ALA A 156 3.27 19.55 -3.01
C ALA A 156 3.10 18.94 -1.61
N TYR A 157 3.65 17.76 -1.41
CA TYR A 157 3.65 17.08 -0.12
C TYR A 157 5.03 17.06 0.52
N SER A 158 5.03 16.99 1.86
CA SER A 158 6.16 16.47 2.60
C SER A 158 6.42 15.01 2.20
N THR A 159 7.59 14.48 2.56
CA THR A 159 7.93 13.08 2.30
C THR A 159 6.93 12.09 2.90
N SER A 160 6.22 12.47 3.97
CA SER A 160 5.24 11.63 4.70
C SER A 160 3.84 12.25 4.71
N PRO A 161 3.10 12.23 3.58
CA PRO A 161 1.77 12.81 3.52
C PRO A 161 0.75 12.09 4.41
N LYS A 162 -0.19 12.84 4.98
CA LYS A 162 -1.33 12.28 5.73
C LYS A 162 -2.32 11.63 4.77
N LEU A 163 -2.90 10.50 5.20
CA LEU A 163 -3.90 9.76 4.45
C LEU A 163 -5.29 10.39 4.59
N ASN A 164 -5.99 10.56 3.47
CA ASN A 164 -7.38 11.00 3.46
C ASN A 164 -8.29 9.78 3.28
N PRO A 165 -9.26 9.54 4.17
CA PRO A 165 -10.24 8.46 3.98
C PRO A 165 -11.02 8.61 2.67
N TYR A 166 -11.33 7.48 2.05
CA TYR A 166 -12.13 7.44 0.83
C TYR A 166 -13.33 6.49 0.99
N PRO A 167 -14.55 6.91 0.57
CA PRO A 167 -14.88 8.26 0.10
C PRO A 167 -14.81 9.32 1.21
N ASP A 168 -15.03 8.91 2.46
CA ASP A 168 -15.07 9.77 3.63
C ASP A 168 -14.82 8.96 4.93
N TRP A 169 -14.81 9.67 6.07
CA TRP A 169 -14.65 9.09 7.40
C TRP A 169 -15.79 8.15 7.79
N ALA A 170 -17.04 8.51 7.49
CA ALA A 170 -18.23 7.77 7.94
C ALA A 170 -18.33 6.39 7.27
N THR A 171 -17.97 6.31 5.98
CA THR A 171 -17.88 5.06 5.23
C THR A 171 -16.77 4.15 5.75
N ASN A 172 -15.75 4.74 6.36
CA ASN A 172 -14.63 4.04 6.98
C ASN A 172 -14.81 3.89 8.50
N GLU A 173 -15.99 4.13 9.07
CA GLU A 173 -16.17 3.94 10.51
C GLU A 173 -16.13 2.44 10.83
N GLN A 174 -15.21 2.04 11.74
CA GLN A 174 -15.19 0.67 12.22
C GLN A 174 -16.46 0.40 13.03
N GLY A 175 -17.27 -0.56 12.60
CA GLY A 175 -18.63 -0.70 13.13
C GLY A 175 -19.70 -0.62 12.05
N ASN A 176 -19.43 0.17 11.02
CA ASN A 176 -20.39 0.44 9.96
C ASN A 176 -20.41 -0.69 8.93
N CYS A 177 -21.35 -1.63 9.07
CA CYS A 177 -21.53 -2.73 8.12
C CYS A 177 -22.15 -2.33 6.77
N ASN A 178 -22.64 -1.09 6.64
CA ASN A 178 -22.99 -0.49 5.36
C ASN A 178 -21.80 0.22 4.70
N GLY A 179 -20.66 0.30 5.40
CA GLY A 179 -19.42 0.90 4.93
C GLY A 179 -18.36 -0.14 4.53
N ILE A 180 -17.09 0.25 4.64
CA ILE A 180 -15.94 -0.59 4.30
C ILE A 180 -15.28 -1.09 5.59
N THR A 181 -15.11 -2.42 5.67
CA THR A 181 -14.62 -3.10 6.87
C THR A 181 -13.10 -3.26 6.86
N THR A 182 -12.53 -3.99 5.90
CA THR A 182 -11.08 -4.18 5.80
C THR A 182 -10.67 -4.36 4.35
N THR A 183 -10.03 -3.34 3.78
CA THR A 183 -9.54 -3.36 2.41
C THR A 183 -8.15 -3.97 2.32
N TYR A 184 -8.00 -5.01 1.49
CA TYR A 184 -6.70 -5.62 1.19
C TYR A 184 -6.12 -5.19 -0.16
N ARG A 185 -6.92 -5.34 -1.22
CA ARG A 185 -6.47 -5.05 -2.59
C ARG A 185 -7.41 -4.06 -3.22
N ILE A 186 -6.82 -3.18 -4.01
CA ILE A 186 -7.51 -2.15 -4.75
C ILE A 186 -7.06 -2.22 -6.20
N ARG A 187 -8.00 -2.00 -7.13
CA ARG A 187 -7.72 -1.99 -8.56
C ARG A 187 -8.60 -0.99 -9.25
N VAL A 188 -8.02 -0.19 -10.13
CA VAL A 188 -8.79 0.67 -11.03
C VAL A 188 -8.85 0.03 -12.40
N ASP A 189 -10.06 -0.07 -12.95
CA ASP A 189 -10.27 -0.60 -14.30
C ASP A 189 -10.22 0.49 -15.37
N GLU A 190 -10.35 0.08 -16.63
CA GLU A 190 -10.32 0.98 -17.79
C GLU A 190 -11.55 1.89 -17.90
N CYS A 191 -12.60 1.62 -17.11
CA CYS A 191 -13.83 2.39 -17.06
C CYS A 191 -13.87 3.38 -15.89
N ASP A 192 -12.71 3.75 -15.33
CA ASP A 192 -12.60 4.67 -14.18
C ASP A 192 -13.30 4.18 -12.90
N ARG A 193 -13.48 2.85 -12.74
CA ARG A 193 -14.09 2.27 -11.52
C ARG A 193 -13.02 1.74 -10.59
N LEU A 194 -13.12 2.09 -9.31
CA LEU A 194 -12.29 1.55 -8.24
C LEU A 194 -12.93 0.28 -7.66
N TRP A 195 -12.27 -0.85 -7.85
CA TRP A 195 -12.62 -2.13 -7.24
C TRP A 195 -11.85 -2.32 -5.94
N VAL A 196 -12.58 -2.69 -4.89
CA VAL A 196 -12.07 -2.83 -3.53
C VAL A 196 -12.36 -4.26 -3.06
N LEU A 197 -11.33 -4.98 -2.62
CA LEU A 197 -11.48 -6.27 -1.96
C LEU A 197 -11.60 -6.04 -0.45
N ASP A 198 -12.85 -6.02 0.03
CA ASP A 198 -13.18 -5.99 1.46
C ASP A 198 -13.35 -7.42 2.01
N SER A 199 -12.69 -7.73 3.12
CA SER A 199 -12.82 -9.04 3.77
C SER A 199 -14.03 -9.16 4.70
N GLY A 200 -14.70 -8.05 5.07
CA GLY A 200 -15.83 -8.07 6.02
C GLY A 200 -15.44 -8.42 7.47
N THR A 201 -14.15 -8.45 7.78
CA THR A 201 -13.59 -8.83 9.08
C THR A 201 -12.84 -7.68 9.72
N VAL A 202 -12.86 -7.59 11.05
CA VAL A 202 -11.99 -6.70 11.82
C VAL A 202 -11.19 -7.54 12.81
N GLY A 203 -9.87 -7.42 12.78
CA GLY A 203 -9.02 -8.39 13.47
C GLY A 203 -8.84 -9.68 12.67
N ILE A 204 -8.02 -10.59 13.17
CA ILE A 204 -7.83 -11.92 12.56
C ILE A 204 -9.00 -12.83 12.94
N GLY A 205 -9.74 -13.31 11.94
CA GLY A 205 -10.73 -14.37 12.10
C GLY A 205 -12.04 -13.97 12.79
N LYS A 206 -12.30 -12.67 12.98
CA LYS A 206 -13.57 -12.18 13.51
C LYS A 206 -14.42 -11.61 12.37
N ASN A 207 -15.48 -12.34 12.05
CA ASN A 207 -16.53 -11.87 11.16
C ASN A 207 -17.27 -10.74 11.86
N PHE A 208 -17.06 -9.51 11.40
CA PHE A 208 -17.68 -8.35 12.04
C PHE A 208 -19.01 -8.01 11.37
N CYS A 209 -19.07 -8.09 10.03
CA CYS A 209 -20.27 -7.75 9.25
C CYS A 209 -20.87 -8.91 8.45
N MET A 210 -20.36 -10.14 8.63
CA MET A 210 -20.89 -11.32 7.90
C MET A 210 -22.02 -12.05 8.63
N ASP A 211 -22.40 -11.61 9.84
CA ASP A 211 -23.60 -12.08 10.52
C ASP A 211 -24.66 -10.97 10.45
N SER A 212 -25.49 -11.00 9.42
CA SER A 212 -26.56 -10.03 9.17
C SER A 212 -27.76 -10.22 10.10
N SER A 213 -27.52 -10.40 11.40
CA SER A 213 -28.55 -10.53 12.44
C SER A 213 -28.54 -9.40 13.48
N GLN A 214 -27.88 -8.27 13.19
CA GLN A 214 -27.99 -7.02 13.96
C GLN A 214 -28.90 -6.01 13.27
#